data_AF-A0A3N6R3L3-F1
#
_entry.id   AF-A0A3N6R3L3-F1
#
_cell.length_a   1.000
_cell.length_b   1.000
_cell.length_c   1.000
_cell.angle_alpha   90.00
_cell.angle_beta   90.00
_cell.angle_gamma   90.00
#
_symmetry.space_group_name_H-M   'P 1'
#
loop_
_entity.id
_entity.type
_entity.pdbx_description
1 polymer ?
#
loop_
_entity_poly.entity_id
_entity_poly.type
_entity_poly.pdbx_seq_one_letter_code
_entity_poly.pdbx_strand_id
1 'polypeptide(L)'
;MTGFFVPRGNPPAAETDGPIGCAHLAAGLLRVGIPVRLVTDPLCLNAVKVAAQAAGISDQVSVDVVPVNAASVEDPSVASIVNAWQSAKPQVSHVIAIERAGPGYDGIVWNMIGKDITADTAPLHLLFTLNEIISIGIGYAGNELGMGTLPRELIAKGVSTGEKIACSWTFGKKCVKIVPNHYIA
;
A
#
# COMPACT_ATOMS: atom_id res chain seq x y z
N MET A 1 4.62 2.59 -1.43
CA MET A 1 3.58 2.46 -0.39
C MET A 1 3.33 0.98 -0.18
N THR A 2 3.43 0.48 1.04
CA THR A 2 3.27 -0.97 1.29
C THR A 2 2.98 -1.27 2.76
N GLY A 3 2.63 -2.52 3.04
CA GLY A 3 2.42 -3.07 4.37
C GLY A 3 1.03 -3.69 4.48
N PHE A 4 0.98 -4.89 5.01
CA PHE A 4 -0.24 -5.61 5.35
C PHE A 4 -0.04 -6.23 6.72
N PHE A 5 -0.76 -5.77 7.75
CA PHE A 5 -0.62 -6.34 9.09
C PHE A 5 -1.55 -7.53 9.28
N VAL A 6 -1.08 -8.58 9.96
CA VAL A 6 -1.85 -9.79 10.28
C VAL A 6 -2.06 -9.86 11.79
N PRO A 7 -3.14 -9.25 12.33
CA PRO A 7 -3.39 -9.17 13.78
C PRO A 7 -3.55 -10.52 14.45
N ARG A 8 -3.95 -11.54 13.67
CA ARG A 8 -4.22 -12.90 14.16
C ARG A 8 -3.10 -13.89 13.84
N GLY A 9 -1.95 -13.40 13.37
CA GLY A 9 -0.72 -14.20 13.29
C GLY A 9 -0.26 -14.63 14.68
N ASN A 10 0.63 -15.62 14.75
CA ASN A 10 1.25 -16.04 15.99
C ASN A 10 2.79 -16.03 15.86
N PRO A 11 3.48 -14.94 16.29
CA PRO A 11 2.92 -13.70 16.82
C PRO A 11 2.24 -12.83 15.73
N PRO A 12 1.40 -11.85 16.10
CA PRO A 12 0.92 -10.86 15.16
C PRO A 12 2.08 -10.12 14.51
N ALA A 13 2.07 -10.01 13.18
CA ALA A 13 3.17 -9.46 12.42
C ALA A 13 2.68 -8.87 11.10
N ALA A 14 3.49 -7.99 10.52
CA ALA A 14 3.32 -7.60 9.13
C ALA A 14 3.69 -8.77 8.20
N GLU A 15 2.94 -8.91 7.12
CA GLU A 15 3.31 -9.81 6.02
C GLU A 15 4.63 -9.37 5.39
N THR A 16 5.33 -10.34 4.82
CA THR A 16 6.56 -10.08 4.06
C THR A 16 6.26 -9.70 2.62
N ASP A 17 5.09 -10.08 2.11
CA ASP A 17 4.63 -9.64 0.79
C ASP A 17 4.26 -8.15 0.84
N GLY A 18 4.68 -7.42 -0.19
CA GLY A 18 4.70 -5.96 -0.19
C GLY A 18 6.07 -5.36 0.18
N PRO A 19 6.52 -5.38 1.46
CA PRO A 19 7.77 -4.75 1.87
C PRO A 19 8.98 -5.15 1.02
N ILE A 20 9.13 -6.45 0.73
CA ILE A 20 10.24 -6.96 -0.09
C ILE A 20 10.16 -6.39 -1.51
N GLY A 21 9.01 -6.52 -2.18
CA GLY A 21 8.82 -6.00 -3.54
C GLY A 21 8.99 -4.48 -3.62
N CYS A 22 8.52 -3.76 -2.60
CA CYS A 22 8.67 -2.31 -2.50
C CYS A 22 10.13 -1.89 -2.32
N ALA A 23 10.90 -2.59 -1.49
CA ALA A 23 12.33 -2.31 -1.30
C ALA A 23 13.15 -2.62 -2.56
N HIS A 24 12.87 -3.73 -3.24
CA HIS A 24 13.53 -4.07 -4.51
C HIS A 24 13.23 -3.06 -5.62
N LEU A 25 11.96 -2.64 -5.76
CA LEU A 25 11.59 -1.61 -6.73
C LEU A 25 12.28 -0.29 -6.41
N ALA A 26 12.29 0.13 -5.14
CA ALA A 26 12.98 1.33 -4.69
C ALA A 26 14.48 1.29 -5.02
N ALA A 27 15.15 0.16 -4.77
CA ALA A 27 16.56 -0.03 -5.12
C ALA A 27 16.79 0.08 -6.64
N GLY A 28 15.91 -0.52 -7.46
CA GLY A 28 15.98 -0.39 -8.92
C GLY A 28 15.87 1.06 -9.40
N LEU A 29 14.90 1.81 -8.87
CA LEU A 29 14.67 3.22 -9.19
C LEU A 29 15.83 4.11 -8.77
N LEU A 30 16.37 3.92 -7.56
CA LEU A 30 17.54 4.64 -7.08
C LEU A 30 18.76 4.42 -7.98
N ARG A 31 18.99 3.18 -8.45
CA ARG A 31 20.11 2.88 -9.36
C ARG A 31 20.04 3.59 -10.71
N VAL A 32 18.85 4.00 -11.15
CA VAL A 32 18.67 4.78 -12.39
C VAL A 32 18.50 6.28 -12.11
N GLY A 33 18.82 6.73 -10.89
CA GLY A 33 18.82 8.15 -10.52
C GLY A 33 17.44 8.72 -10.20
N ILE A 34 16.41 7.88 -9.99
CA ILE A 34 15.09 8.32 -9.58
C ILE A 34 15.02 8.36 -8.05
N PRO A 35 14.80 9.52 -7.41
CA PRO A 35 14.64 9.62 -5.97
C PRO A 35 13.39 8.88 -5.50
N VAL A 36 13.49 8.15 -4.39
CA VAL A 36 12.40 7.34 -3.83
C VAL A 36 12.21 7.62 -2.35
N ARG A 37 10.95 7.61 -1.92
CA ARG A 37 10.56 7.53 -0.50
C ARG A 37 9.70 6.29 -0.30
N LEU A 38 9.76 5.69 0.87
CA LEU A 38 8.86 4.63 1.28
C LEU A 38 7.74 5.22 2.14
N VAL A 39 6.57 4.61 2.13
CA VAL A 39 5.46 5.00 3.02
C VAL A 39 4.72 3.76 3.48
N THR A 40 4.42 3.72 4.78
CA THR A 40 3.77 2.60 5.47
C THR A 40 3.06 3.09 6.74
N ASP A 41 2.71 2.16 7.64
CA ASP A 41 2.10 2.43 8.94
C ASP A 41 2.97 1.91 10.10
N PRO A 42 2.67 2.27 11.37
CA PRO A 42 3.47 1.86 12.51
C PRO A 42 3.60 0.34 12.69
N LEU A 43 2.56 -0.42 12.35
CA LEU A 43 2.53 -1.88 12.55
C LEU A 43 3.38 -2.61 11.49
N CYS A 44 3.52 -2.02 10.30
CA CYS A 44 4.35 -2.54 9.21
C CYS A 44 5.75 -1.91 9.13
N LEU A 45 6.03 -0.85 9.91
CA LEU A 45 7.26 -0.07 9.82
C LEU A 45 8.54 -0.91 9.92
N ASN A 46 8.58 -1.84 10.87
CA ASN A 46 9.77 -2.67 11.07
C ASN A 46 10.02 -3.59 9.86
N ALA A 47 8.99 -4.21 9.29
CA ALA A 47 9.13 -5.04 8.10
C ALA A 47 9.64 -4.22 6.91
N VAL A 48 9.13 -3.00 6.72
CA VAL A 48 9.59 -2.08 5.66
C VAL A 48 11.04 -1.66 5.86
N LYS A 49 11.45 -1.31 7.09
CA LYS A 49 12.84 -0.97 7.40
C LYS A 49 13.80 -2.12 7.17
N VAL A 50 13.44 -3.34 7.61
CA VAL A 50 14.24 -4.54 7.40
C VAL A 50 14.37 -4.87 5.91
N ALA A 51 13.28 -4.77 5.15
CA ALA A 51 13.31 -4.97 3.70
C ALA A 51 14.21 -3.92 3.00
N ALA A 52 14.13 -2.65 3.38
CA ALA A 52 14.99 -1.59 2.85
C ALA A 52 16.48 -1.81 3.19
N GLN A 53 16.78 -2.28 4.41
CA GLN A 53 18.13 -2.65 4.82
C GLN A 53 18.65 -3.84 4.00
N ALA A 54 17.86 -4.89 3.84
CA ALA A 54 18.23 -6.06 3.05
C ALA A 54 18.47 -5.72 1.57
N ALA A 55 17.73 -4.75 1.03
CA ALA A 55 17.93 -4.22 -0.32
C ALA A 55 19.11 -3.23 -0.44
N GLY A 56 19.80 -2.90 0.66
CA GLY A 56 20.97 -2.01 0.65
C GLY A 56 20.64 -0.52 0.46
N ILE A 57 19.42 -0.09 0.78
CA ILE A 57 18.93 1.27 0.51
C ILE A 57 18.53 2.04 1.77
N SER A 58 18.70 1.48 2.97
CA SER A 58 18.23 2.09 4.23
C SER A 58 18.73 3.52 4.45
N ASP A 59 19.95 3.83 4.02
CA ASP A 59 20.56 5.16 4.20
C ASP A 59 20.23 6.13 3.06
N GLN A 60 19.54 5.65 2.02
CA GLN A 60 19.19 6.41 0.80
C GLN A 60 17.70 6.75 0.73
N VAL A 61 16.85 6.13 1.56
CA VAL A 61 15.41 6.34 1.55
C VAL A 61 14.89 6.80 2.91
N SER A 62 13.99 7.76 2.87
CA SER A 62 13.14 8.10 4.00
C SER A 62 11.89 7.21 4.03
N VAL A 63 11.39 6.91 5.24
CA VAL A 63 10.12 6.19 5.43
C VAL A 63 9.11 7.12 6.08
N ASP A 64 8.09 7.50 5.34
CA ASP A 64 6.93 8.24 5.83
C ASP A 64 5.96 7.26 6.52
N VAL A 65 5.35 7.67 7.65
CA VAL A 65 4.51 6.78 8.46
C VAL A 65 3.18 7.45 8.74
N VAL A 66 2.09 6.87 8.22
CA VAL A 66 0.73 7.33 8.50
C VAL A 66 0.21 6.62 9.75
N PRO A 67 -0.23 7.34 10.80
CA PRO A 67 -0.85 6.73 11.98
C PRO A 67 -2.11 5.93 11.64
N VAL A 68 -2.36 4.85 12.37
CA VAL A 68 -3.54 4.00 12.16
C VAL A 68 -4.85 4.76 12.42
N ASN A 69 -4.82 5.72 13.34
CA ASN A 69 -5.96 6.55 13.71
C ASN A 69 -6.10 7.84 12.87
N ALA A 70 -5.34 8.00 11.77
CA ALA A 70 -5.51 9.15 10.88
C ALA A 70 -6.95 9.17 10.35
N ALA A 71 -7.64 10.30 10.47
CA ALA A 71 -9.10 10.34 10.27
C ALA A 71 -9.54 10.89 8.91
N SER A 72 -8.75 11.79 8.33
CA SER A 72 -9.09 12.45 7.06
C SER A 72 -7.86 13.00 6.35
N VAL A 73 -8.07 13.58 5.18
CA VAL A 73 -7.00 14.19 4.38
C VAL A 73 -6.43 15.45 5.03
N GLU A 74 -7.24 16.13 5.85
CA GLU A 74 -6.86 17.30 6.65
C GLU A 74 -6.18 16.93 7.97
N ASP A 75 -6.13 15.65 8.33
CA ASP A 75 -5.40 15.18 9.52
C ASP A 75 -3.95 15.68 9.45
N PRO A 76 -3.42 16.35 10.50
CA PRO A 76 -2.07 16.91 10.46
C PRO A 76 -0.97 15.90 10.09
N SER A 77 -1.14 14.63 10.46
CA SER A 77 -0.20 13.56 10.11
C SER A 77 -0.22 13.22 8.62
N VAL A 78 -1.40 13.29 7.98
CA VAL A 78 -1.56 13.07 6.53
C VAL A 78 -1.13 14.31 5.77
N ALA A 79 -1.65 15.48 6.15
CA ALA A 79 -1.37 16.77 5.51
C ALA A 79 0.13 17.10 5.53
N SER A 80 0.85 16.79 6.62
CA SER A 80 2.31 17.01 6.68
C SER A 80 3.09 16.16 5.68
N ILE A 81 2.71 14.89 5.49
CA ILE A 81 3.32 14.00 4.49
C ILE A 81 3.02 14.52 3.08
N VAL A 82 1.75 14.88 2.81
CA VAL A 82 1.34 15.44 1.50
C VAL A 82 2.11 16.73 1.20
N ASN A 83 2.23 17.64 2.15
CA ASN A 83 2.99 18.88 2.01
C ASN A 83 4.49 18.62 1.76
N ALA A 84 5.07 17.63 2.45
CA ALA A 84 6.46 17.21 2.24
C ALA A 84 6.65 16.64 0.82
N TRP A 85 5.70 15.85 0.32
CA TRP A 85 5.72 15.31 -1.05
C TRP A 85 5.61 16.39 -2.11
N GLN A 86 4.74 17.38 -1.89
CA GLN A 86 4.57 18.54 -2.77
C GLN A 86 5.81 19.46 -2.79
N SER A 87 6.46 19.63 -1.64
CA SER A 87 7.60 20.53 -1.49
C SER A 87 8.95 19.87 -1.81
N ALA A 88 8.96 18.56 -2.05
CA ALA A 88 10.16 17.82 -2.43
C ALA A 88 10.75 18.33 -3.76
N LYS A 89 12.07 18.15 -3.93
CA LYS A 89 12.78 18.52 -5.16
C LYS A 89 13.53 17.29 -5.69
N PRO A 90 13.03 16.63 -6.77
CA PRO A 90 11.77 16.89 -7.48
C PRO A 90 10.54 16.55 -6.62
N GLN A 91 9.39 17.12 -6.98
CA GLN A 91 8.10 16.79 -6.36
C GLN A 91 7.76 15.31 -6.61
N VAL A 92 7.07 14.67 -5.66
CA VAL A 92 6.55 13.31 -5.87
C VAL A 92 5.53 13.33 -7.01
N SER A 93 5.87 12.65 -8.10
CA SER A 93 5.04 12.54 -9.30
C SER A 93 4.32 11.19 -9.42
N HIS A 94 4.82 10.17 -8.72
CA HIS A 94 4.31 8.81 -8.78
C HIS A 94 4.17 8.21 -7.38
N VAL A 95 3.07 7.48 -7.15
CA VAL A 95 2.89 6.66 -5.95
C VAL A 95 2.53 5.25 -6.38
N ILE A 96 3.30 4.28 -5.91
CA ILE A 96 3.11 2.86 -6.20
C ILE A 96 2.70 2.17 -4.90
N ALA A 97 1.47 1.70 -4.84
CA ALA A 97 0.95 0.84 -3.78
C ALA A 97 1.28 -0.61 -4.12
N ILE A 98 1.92 -1.32 -3.21
CA ILE A 98 2.34 -2.72 -3.37
C ILE A 98 1.86 -3.46 -2.13
N GLU A 99 0.93 -4.40 -2.32
CA GLU A 99 0.36 -5.21 -1.25
C GLU A 99 -0.09 -4.36 -0.06
N ARG A 100 -0.87 -3.32 -0.37
CA ARG A 100 -1.44 -2.44 0.64
C ARG A 100 -2.94 -2.60 0.69
N ALA A 101 -3.47 -3.09 1.81
CA ALA A 101 -4.91 -3.21 2.03
C ALA A 101 -5.65 -1.88 1.80
N GLY A 102 -6.82 -1.97 1.16
CA GLY A 102 -7.71 -0.85 0.88
C GLY A 102 -9.10 -1.04 1.46
N PRO A 103 -9.90 0.04 1.53
CA PRO A 103 -11.28 -0.06 1.99
C PRO A 103 -12.13 -0.82 0.97
N GLY A 104 -13.03 -1.68 1.46
CA GLY A 104 -14.08 -2.30 0.68
C GLY A 104 -15.17 -1.31 0.28
N TYR A 105 -16.24 -1.80 -0.34
CA TYR A 105 -17.41 -0.99 -0.70
C TYR A 105 -18.23 -0.52 0.51
N ASP A 106 -18.05 -1.16 1.67
CA ASP A 106 -18.61 -0.80 2.97
C ASP A 106 -17.70 0.11 3.79
N GLY A 107 -16.54 0.51 3.25
CA GLY A 107 -15.53 1.31 3.95
C GLY A 107 -14.65 0.50 4.92
N ILE A 108 -14.93 -0.78 5.12
CA ILE A 108 -14.16 -1.65 6.01
C ILE A 108 -12.93 -2.18 5.27
N VAL A 109 -11.78 -2.21 5.94
CA VAL A 109 -10.60 -2.91 5.42
C VAL A 109 -10.69 -4.38 5.82
N TRP A 110 -10.77 -5.25 4.81
CA TRP A 110 -10.89 -6.69 5.00
C TRP A 110 -9.58 -7.41 4.71
N ASN A 111 -9.25 -8.43 5.49
CA ASN A 111 -8.23 -9.41 5.11
C ASN A 111 -8.80 -10.53 4.22
N MET A 112 -7.92 -11.41 3.73
CA MET A 112 -8.28 -12.49 2.80
C MET A 112 -9.35 -13.46 3.29
N ILE A 113 -9.48 -13.64 4.60
CA ILE A 113 -10.50 -14.52 5.20
C ILE A 113 -11.75 -13.75 5.64
N GLY A 114 -11.93 -12.51 5.15
CA GLY A 114 -13.11 -11.70 5.40
C GLY A 114 -13.23 -11.18 6.83
N LYS A 115 -12.10 -10.92 7.50
CA LYS A 115 -12.07 -10.31 8.84
C LYS A 115 -11.70 -8.83 8.74
N ASP A 116 -12.36 -8.04 9.57
CA ASP A 116 -12.10 -6.61 9.69
C ASP A 116 -10.72 -6.40 10.32
N ILE A 117 -9.89 -5.63 9.63
CA ILE A 117 -8.55 -5.20 10.05
C ILE A 117 -8.41 -3.67 9.97
N THR A 118 -9.53 -2.94 9.93
CA THR A 118 -9.57 -1.47 9.83
C THR A 118 -8.82 -0.83 10.99
N ALA A 119 -9.03 -1.33 12.21
CA ALA A 119 -8.36 -0.87 13.42
C ALA A 119 -6.84 -1.12 13.42
N ASP A 120 -6.34 -1.93 12.49
CA ASP A 120 -4.93 -2.30 12.33
C ASP A 120 -4.33 -1.79 11.01
N THR A 121 -5.10 -1.02 10.23
CA THR A 121 -4.68 -0.58 8.90
C THR A 121 -4.82 0.93 8.79
N ALA A 122 -3.69 1.65 8.77
CA ALA A 122 -3.73 3.08 8.50
C ALA A 122 -4.32 3.40 7.11
N PRO A 123 -5.11 4.48 6.97
CA PRO A 123 -5.76 4.83 5.71
C PRO A 123 -4.80 5.54 4.76
N LEU A 124 -3.79 4.80 4.26
CA LEU A 124 -2.78 5.33 3.32
C LEU A 124 -3.39 5.84 2.01
N HIS A 125 -4.63 5.45 1.69
CA HIS A 125 -5.36 5.97 0.55
C HIS A 125 -5.62 7.49 0.62
N LEU A 126 -5.61 8.07 1.83
CA LEU A 126 -5.74 9.52 2.04
C LEU A 126 -4.57 10.33 1.47
N LEU A 127 -3.44 9.69 1.15
CA LEU A 127 -2.29 10.34 0.52
C LEU A 127 -2.46 10.58 -1.00
N PHE A 128 -3.49 10.00 -1.63
CA PHE A 128 -3.75 10.16 -3.07
C PHE A 128 -4.56 11.42 -3.42
N THR A 129 -4.57 12.42 -2.55
CA THR A 129 -5.31 13.69 -2.72
C THR A 129 -4.63 14.67 -3.67
N LEU A 130 -3.48 14.29 -4.23
CA LEU A 130 -2.72 15.08 -5.16
C LEU A 130 -3.24 14.85 -6.59
N ASN A 131 -3.97 15.86 -7.12
CA ASN A 131 -4.66 15.83 -8.42
C ASN A 131 -3.77 15.48 -9.65
N GLU A 132 -2.45 15.48 -9.49
CA GLU A 132 -1.46 15.28 -10.54
C GLU A 132 -0.56 14.04 -10.34
N ILE A 133 -0.75 13.24 -9.29
CA ILE A 133 0.08 12.04 -9.06
C ILE A 133 -0.37 10.86 -9.93
N ILE A 134 0.59 10.26 -10.63
CA ILE A 134 0.40 8.97 -11.29
C ILE A 134 0.42 7.86 -10.23
N SER A 135 -0.68 7.13 -10.10
CA SER A 135 -0.88 6.17 -9.02
C SER A 135 -1.01 4.76 -9.56
N ILE A 136 -0.16 3.84 -9.11
CA ILE A 136 -0.12 2.44 -9.56
C ILE A 136 -0.43 1.52 -8.38
N GLY A 137 -1.31 0.53 -8.57
CA GLY A 137 -1.62 -0.49 -7.57
C GLY A 137 -1.15 -1.88 -8.00
N ILE A 138 -0.35 -2.52 -7.16
CA ILE A 138 0.12 -3.89 -7.31
C ILE A 138 -0.45 -4.69 -6.13
N GLY A 139 -1.26 -5.69 -6.45
CA GLY A 139 -1.88 -6.60 -5.50
C GLY A 139 -2.33 -7.86 -6.25
N TYR A 140 -2.56 -8.94 -5.51
CA TYR A 140 -2.91 -10.25 -6.07
C TYR A 140 -4.32 -10.71 -5.70
N ALA A 141 -4.87 -10.23 -4.60
CA ALA A 141 -6.09 -10.75 -4.00
C ALA A 141 -7.37 -10.00 -4.41
N GLY A 142 -7.30 -8.69 -4.59
CA GLY A 142 -8.44 -7.83 -4.86
C GLY A 142 -8.87 -6.94 -3.69
N ASN A 143 -8.31 -7.10 -2.49
CA ASN A 143 -8.58 -6.25 -1.31
C ASN A 143 -7.53 -5.14 -1.12
N GLU A 144 -6.61 -4.98 -2.06
CA GLU A 144 -5.51 -4.01 -2.04
C GLU A 144 -5.86 -2.72 -2.79
N LEU A 145 -5.19 -1.62 -2.45
CA LEU A 145 -5.35 -0.32 -3.10
C LEU A 145 -5.09 -0.40 -4.60
N GLY A 146 -6.04 0.11 -5.38
CA GLY A 146 -6.03 0.07 -6.83
C GLY A 146 -6.81 -1.11 -7.43
N MET A 147 -7.15 -2.13 -6.64
CA MET A 147 -7.94 -3.27 -7.11
C MET A 147 -9.40 -2.92 -7.41
N GLY A 148 -9.92 -1.77 -6.93
CA GLY A 148 -11.24 -1.28 -7.32
C GLY A 148 -11.36 -0.91 -8.80
N THR A 149 -10.24 -0.87 -9.54
CA THR A 149 -10.25 -0.72 -11.01
C THR A 149 -10.72 -1.99 -11.73
N LEU A 150 -10.73 -3.13 -11.03
CA LEU A 150 -11.26 -4.39 -11.54
C LEU A 150 -12.76 -4.47 -11.29
N PRO A 151 -13.54 -5.10 -12.19
CA PRO A 151 -14.93 -5.42 -11.89
C PRO A 151 -15.01 -6.25 -10.61
N ARG A 152 -15.88 -5.84 -9.67
CA ARG A 152 -16.08 -6.57 -8.41
C ARG A 152 -16.44 -8.04 -8.65
N GLU A 153 -17.21 -8.31 -9.69
CA GLU A 153 -17.63 -9.66 -10.09
C GLU A 153 -16.43 -10.53 -10.52
N LEU A 154 -15.37 -9.91 -11.05
CA LEU A 154 -14.14 -10.63 -11.39
C LEU A 154 -13.41 -11.09 -10.12
N ILE A 155 -13.33 -10.21 -9.11
CA ILE A 155 -12.72 -10.54 -7.81
C ILE A 155 -13.55 -11.61 -7.10
N ALA A 156 -14.88 -11.45 -7.07
CA ALA A 156 -15.82 -12.41 -6.49
C ALA A 156 -15.74 -13.82 -7.08
N LYS A 157 -15.48 -13.93 -8.39
CA LYS A 157 -15.29 -15.23 -9.06
C LYS A 157 -13.93 -15.85 -8.79
N GLY A 158 -12.90 -15.03 -8.57
CA GLY A 158 -11.52 -15.48 -8.41
C GLY A 158 -11.11 -15.79 -6.97
N VAL A 159 -11.78 -15.19 -5.98
CA VAL A 159 -11.47 -15.31 -4.56
C VAL A 159 -12.71 -15.70 -3.78
N SER A 160 -12.62 -16.72 -2.93
CA SER A 160 -13.76 -17.29 -2.19
C SER A 160 -14.52 -16.26 -1.33
N THR A 161 -13.80 -15.29 -0.78
CA THR A 161 -14.34 -14.16 0.01
C THR A 161 -14.46 -12.88 -0.81
N GLY A 162 -14.23 -12.94 -2.13
CA GLY A 162 -14.07 -11.79 -3.01
C GLY A 162 -15.26 -10.84 -3.03
N GLU A 163 -16.49 -11.37 -2.93
CA GLU A 163 -17.70 -10.54 -2.82
C GLU A 163 -17.66 -9.58 -1.63
N LYS A 164 -17.04 -9.99 -0.53
CA LYS A 164 -16.95 -9.21 0.70
C LYS A 164 -15.74 -8.29 0.70
N ILE A 165 -14.59 -8.81 0.27
CA ILE A 165 -13.29 -8.15 0.53
C ILE A 165 -12.85 -7.22 -0.60
N ALA A 166 -13.54 -7.21 -1.74
CA ALA A 166 -13.17 -6.40 -2.90
C ALA A 166 -12.99 -4.93 -2.52
N CYS A 167 -11.78 -4.44 -2.75
CA CYS A 167 -11.41 -3.05 -2.53
C CYS A 167 -12.22 -2.15 -3.47
N SER A 168 -12.76 -1.06 -2.94
CA SER A 168 -13.50 -0.06 -3.71
C SER A 168 -12.59 1.05 -4.25
N TRP A 169 -11.37 1.16 -3.74
CA TRP A 169 -10.47 2.26 -4.08
C TRP A 169 -9.90 2.13 -5.50
N THR A 170 -10.09 3.18 -6.29
CA THR A 170 -9.57 3.28 -7.67
C THR A 170 -8.55 4.40 -7.79
N PHE A 171 -7.58 4.22 -8.69
CA PHE A 171 -6.67 5.29 -9.09
C PHE A 171 -7.18 5.96 -10.36
N GLY A 172 -7.24 7.30 -10.37
CA GLY A 172 -7.92 8.04 -11.43
C GLY A 172 -7.27 7.97 -12.82
N LYS A 173 -5.98 7.63 -12.96
CA LYS A 173 -5.28 7.77 -14.26
C LYS A 173 -4.57 6.53 -14.82
N LYS A 174 -3.91 5.64 -14.04
CA LYS A 174 -3.21 4.43 -14.57
C LYS A 174 -2.95 3.32 -13.52
N CYS A 175 -3.77 2.26 -13.47
CA CYS A 175 -3.48 1.09 -12.63
C CYS A 175 -2.76 -0.01 -13.43
N VAL A 176 -1.65 -0.55 -12.91
CA VAL A 176 -0.93 -1.68 -13.53
C VAL A 176 -1.00 -2.87 -12.57
N LYS A 177 -1.80 -3.87 -12.95
CA LYS A 177 -1.96 -5.13 -12.23
C LYS A 177 -0.79 -6.06 -12.50
N ILE A 178 -0.20 -6.66 -11.46
CA ILE A 178 0.60 -7.88 -11.59
C ILE A 178 -0.11 -8.95 -10.76
N VAL A 179 -0.77 -9.90 -11.42
CA VAL A 179 -1.21 -11.14 -10.79
C VAL A 179 0.00 -12.08 -10.82
N PRO A 180 0.60 -12.48 -9.68
CA PRO A 180 1.48 -13.62 -9.70
C PRO A 180 0.63 -14.83 -10.06
N ASN A 181 0.87 -15.37 -11.25
CA ASN A 181 0.27 -16.61 -11.69
C ASN A 181 1.03 -17.78 -11.04
N HIS A 182 1.15 -17.81 -9.71
CA HIS A 182 1.77 -18.93 -9.00
C HIS A 182 1.00 -19.20 -7.70
N TYR A 183 0.16 -20.24 -7.77
CA TYR A 183 -0.01 -21.14 -6.65
C TYR A 183 1.39 -21.52 -6.16
N ILE A 184 1.77 -21.09 -4.96
CA ILE A 184 2.67 -21.88 -4.14
C ILE A 184 1.74 -22.64 -3.20
N ALA A 185 1.84 -23.96 -3.34
CA ALA A 185 1.00 -24.99 -2.73
C ALA A 185 0.88 -24.89 -1.21
#